data_AF-A0A9N8D707-F1
#
_entry.id   AF-A0A9N8D707-F1
#
_cell.length_a   1.000
_cell.length_b   1.000
_cell.length_c   1.000
_cell.angle_alpha   90.00
_cell.angle_beta   90.00
_cell.angle_gamma   90.00
#
_symmetry.space_group_name_H-M   'P 1'
#
loop_
_entity.id
_entity.type
_entity.pdbx_description
1 polymer ?
#
loop_
_entity_poly.entity_id
_entity_poly.type
_entity_poly.pdbx_seq_one_letter_code
_entity_poly.pdbx_strand_id
1 'polypeptide(L)'
;MIRRTKHGDNAPSSGPSSGGVALKGLRSPGSASSKRKEDGTKMSPATLLMIVCVALFGGVAILSFLSPSSVHNAEKSLYEAEQMVESNLFGGGVHETAAPPKEEPPKPKHRSLDASSAMLQQDSTWVDGEKKLKQQLKLLAARQAQGKDLGVPALTRWLGDDIPAWAGEGVDVEDWKQKVDRRYAEMREEENQWRQKVAQFMEES
;
A
#
# COMPACT_ATOMS: atom_id res chain seq x y z
N MET A 1 7.66 43.27 -22.68
CA MET A 1 7.51 42.29 -23.78
C MET A 1 8.25 41.02 -23.39
N ILE A 2 7.53 39.97 -22.97
CA ILE A 2 8.14 38.69 -22.58
C ILE A 2 7.62 37.63 -23.55
N ARG A 3 8.52 37.01 -24.31
CA ARG A 3 8.22 36.03 -25.35
C ARG A 3 7.95 34.67 -24.71
N ARG A 4 6.80 34.10 -25.04
CA ARG A 4 6.29 32.78 -24.65
C ARG A 4 6.73 31.78 -25.72
N THR A 5 7.64 30.86 -25.42
CA THR A 5 7.96 29.75 -26.32
C THR A 5 7.11 28.54 -25.97
N LYS A 6 6.40 28.07 -26.98
CA LYS A 6 5.53 26.89 -27.04
C LYS A 6 6.38 25.78 -27.64
N HIS A 7 6.59 24.68 -26.94
CA HIS A 7 6.99 23.42 -27.58
C HIS A 7 6.18 22.29 -26.94
N GLY A 8 5.24 21.79 -27.73
CA GLY A 8 4.67 20.47 -27.57
C GLY A 8 4.79 19.83 -28.93
N ASP A 9 5.50 18.71 -29.01
CA ASP A 9 5.47 17.83 -30.16
C ASP A 9 5.24 16.40 -29.68
N ASN A 10 4.18 15.86 -30.26
CA ASN A 10 3.63 14.53 -30.07
C ASN A 10 4.59 13.47 -30.63
N ALA A 11 4.74 12.36 -29.92
CA ALA A 11 5.23 11.11 -30.48
C ALA A 11 4.15 10.02 -30.30
N PRO A 12 3.67 9.38 -31.38
CA PRO A 12 2.75 8.25 -31.27
C PRO A 12 3.50 6.96 -30.93
N SER A 13 2.88 6.21 -30.02
CA SER A 13 3.31 4.94 -29.45
C SER A 13 3.33 3.80 -30.46
N SER A 14 4.41 3.02 -30.40
CA SER A 14 4.57 1.67 -30.95
C SER A 14 3.63 0.67 -30.27
N GLY A 15 2.87 -0.11 -31.04
CA GLY A 15 2.14 -1.27 -30.57
C GLY A 15 2.79 -2.56 -31.07
N PRO A 16 3.04 -3.56 -30.20
CA PRO A 16 3.40 -4.89 -30.65
C PRO A 16 2.38 -5.96 -30.25
N SER A 17 2.36 -7.01 -31.09
CA SER A 17 2.25 -8.42 -30.69
C SER A 17 0.86 -8.98 -30.37
N SER A 18 0.21 -9.56 -31.39
CA SER A 18 -0.80 -10.61 -31.22
C SER A 18 -0.16 -11.99 -31.44
N GLY A 19 0.36 -12.58 -30.37
CA GLY A 19 0.83 -13.97 -30.35
C GLY A 19 -0.34 -14.94 -30.23
N GLY A 20 -0.54 -15.75 -31.27
CA GLY A 20 -1.55 -16.82 -31.32
C GLY A 20 -1.25 -17.95 -30.33
N VAL A 21 -2.29 -18.35 -29.61
CA VAL A 21 -2.27 -19.38 -28.55
C VAL A 21 -2.29 -20.77 -29.19
N ALA A 22 -1.26 -21.58 -28.91
CA ALA A 22 -1.19 -22.98 -29.34
C ALA A 22 -2.03 -23.87 -28.41
N LEU A 23 -3.17 -24.36 -28.92
CA LEU A 23 -3.97 -25.44 -28.33
C LEU A 23 -3.20 -26.76 -28.40
N LYS A 24 -2.83 -27.33 -27.25
CA LYS A 24 -2.31 -28.71 -27.14
C LYS A 24 -3.24 -29.57 -26.30
N GLY A 25 -4.04 -30.37 -27.02
CA GLY A 25 -4.20 -31.81 -26.80
C GLY A 25 -4.58 -32.32 -25.42
N LEU A 26 -5.89 -32.52 -25.24
CA LEU A 26 -6.46 -33.52 -24.34
C LEU A 26 -5.93 -34.93 -24.67
N ARG A 27 -5.38 -35.64 -23.68
CA ARG A 27 -5.23 -37.10 -23.71
C ARG A 27 -5.66 -37.70 -22.36
N SER A 28 -6.54 -38.68 -22.46
CA SER A 28 -7.22 -39.41 -21.39
C SER A 28 -6.29 -40.23 -20.47
N PRO A 29 -6.73 -40.56 -19.24
CA PRO A 29 -5.95 -41.32 -18.28
C PRO A 29 -6.02 -42.82 -18.56
N GLY A 30 -4.84 -43.45 -18.67
CA GLY A 30 -4.68 -44.90 -18.66
C GLY A 30 -4.55 -45.40 -17.22
N SER A 31 -5.50 -46.23 -16.81
CA SER A 31 -5.49 -47.01 -15.57
C SER A 31 -4.35 -48.03 -15.59
N ALA A 32 -3.45 -47.96 -14.60
CA ALA A 32 -2.50 -49.02 -14.31
C ALA A 32 -2.37 -49.22 -12.80
N SER A 33 -3.02 -50.28 -12.32
CA SER A 33 -2.90 -50.84 -10.98
C SER A 33 -1.46 -51.35 -10.75
N SER A 34 -0.70 -50.65 -9.90
CA SER A 34 0.64 -51.07 -9.49
C SER A 34 0.63 -51.57 -8.04
N LYS A 35 1.07 -52.81 -7.87
CA LYS A 35 1.21 -53.50 -6.59
C LYS A 35 2.29 -52.82 -5.74
N ARG A 36 1.88 -52.40 -4.54
CA ARG A 36 2.68 -51.75 -3.49
C ARG A 36 3.81 -52.68 -3.02
N LYS A 37 5.07 -52.32 -3.31
CA LYS A 37 6.22 -52.73 -2.51
C LYS A 37 6.50 -51.62 -1.50
N GLU A 38 6.54 -51.97 -0.22
CA GLU A 38 6.92 -51.04 0.86
C GLU A 38 8.42 -50.83 0.82
N ASP A 39 8.85 -49.88 -0.01
CA ASP A 39 10.21 -49.35 0.02
C ASP A 39 10.23 -48.19 1.03
N GLY A 40 11.02 -48.37 2.09
CA GLY A 40 11.24 -47.36 3.14
C GLY A 40 11.66 -46.02 2.52
N THR A 41 10.69 -45.12 2.42
CA THR A 41 10.83 -43.86 1.70
C THR A 41 11.67 -42.91 2.53
N LYS A 42 12.97 -42.86 2.24
CA LYS A 42 13.84 -41.77 2.68
C LYS A 42 13.31 -40.50 2.02
N MET A 43 12.50 -39.74 2.76
CA MET A 43 11.90 -38.50 2.27
C MET A 43 13.02 -37.55 1.82
N SER A 44 12.91 -37.09 0.57
CA SER A 44 13.79 -36.06 0.05
C SER A 44 13.62 -34.79 0.89
N PRO A 45 14.71 -34.05 1.20
CA PRO A 45 14.64 -32.80 1.96
C PRO A 45 13.68 -31.78 1.34
N ALA A 46 13.49 -31.79 0.01
CA ALA A 46 12.51 -30.95 -0.66
C ALA A 46 11.05 -31.30 -0.27
N THR A 47 10.75 -32.58 -0.06
CA THR A 47 9.41 -33.03 0.35
C THR A 47 9.11 -32.64 1.80
N LEU A 48 10.11 -32.68 2.68
CA LEU A 48 10.00 -32.17 4.06
C LEU A 48 9.72 -30.66 4.06
N LEU A 49 10.46 -29.89 3.26
CA LEU A 49 10.25 -28.45 3.14
C LEU A 49 8.82 -28.12 2.68
N MET A 50 8.31 -28.82 1.67
CA MET A 50 6.96 -28.61 1.16
C MET A 50 5.89 -28.91 2.21
N ILE A 51 6.06 -29.97 3.01
CA ILE A 51 5.12 -30.30 4.10
C ILE A 51 5.15 -29.22 5.18
N VAL A 52 6.33 -28.71 5.55
CA VAL A 52 6.46 -27.60 6.51
C VAL A 52 5.79 -26.33 5.96
N CYS A 53 6.01 -25.98 4.69
CA CYS A 53 5.33 -24.85 4.06
C CYS A 53 3.81 -25.01 4.08
N VAL A 54 3.28 -26.17 3.69
CA VAL A 54 1.84 -26.43 3.70
C VAL A 54 1.27 -26.38 5.13
N ALA A 55 2.00 -26.88 6.13
CA ALA A 55 1.57 -26.82 7.53
C ALA A 55 1.54 -25.38 8.07
N LEU A 56 2.52 -24.55 7.71
CA LEU A 56 2.58 -23.14 8.14
C LEU A 56 1.49 -22.30 7.48
N PHE A 57 1.32 -22.40 6.16
CA PHE A 57 0.29 -21.63 5.46
C PHE A 57 -1.13 -22.15 5.75
N GLY A 58 -1.30 -23.47 5.84
CA GLY A 58 -2.59 -24.08 6.22
C GLY A 58 -2.99 -23.77 7.66
N GLY A 59 -2.03 -23.75 8.59
CA GLY A 59 -2.28 -23.43 10.00
C GLY A 59 -2.80 -22.01 10.21
N VAL A 60 -2.25 -21.02 9.49
CA VAL A 60 -2.71 -19.62 9.58
C VAL A 60 -4.14 -19.48 9.04
N ALA A 61 -4.47 -20.15 7.93
CA ALA A 61 -5.82 -20.15 7.37
C ALA A 61 -6.85 -20.80 8.30
N ILE A 62 -6.49 -21.92 8.94
CA ILE A 62 -7.37 -22.63 9.89
C ILE A 62 -7.56 -21.80 11.17
N LEU A 63 -6.50 -21.18 11.72
CA LEU A 63 -6.60 -20.29 12.88
C LEU A 63 -7.48 -19.06 12.59
N SER A 64 -7.42 -18.54 11.36
CA SER A 64 -8.26 -17.42 10.93
C SER A 64 -9.74 -17.81 10.82
N PHE A 65 -10.03 -19.07 10.49
CA PHE A 65 -11.40 -19.59 10.41
C PHE A 65 -12.02 -19.97 11.76
N LEU A 66 -11.21 -20.38 12.75
CA LEU A 66 -11.70 -20.84 14.05
C LEU A 66 -11.93 -19.72 15.08
N SER A 67 -11.52 -18.47 14.83
CA SER A 67 -11.69 -17.38 15.81
C SER A 67 -12.06 -16.02 15.19
N PRO A 68 -13.21 -15.94 14.47
CA PRO A 68 -13.68 -14.67 13.89
C PRO A 68 -13.96 -13.58 14.93
N SER A 69 -14.26 -13.94 16.18
CA SER A 69 -14.52 -12.97 17.26
C SER A 69 -13.26 -12.25 17.75
N SER A 70 -12.07 -12.85 17.61
CA SER A 70 -10.82 -12.20 18.01
C SER A 70 -10.35 -11.17 16.99
N VAL A 71 -10.66 -11.38 15.71
CA VAL A 71 -10.36 -10.42 14.64
C VAL A 71 -11.24 -9.18 14.76
N HIS A 72 -12.53 -9.35 15.05
CA HIS A 72 -13.46 -8.22 15.19
C HIS A 72 -13.15 -7.34 16.41
N ASN A 73 -12.71 -7.94 17.52
CA ASN A 73 -12.25 -7.19 18.70
C ASN A 73 -10.92 -6.47 18.43
N ALA A 74 -10.01 -7.08 17.65
CA ALA A 74 -8.77 -6.43 17.24
C ALA A 74 -9.04 -5.23 16.31
N GLU A 75 -9.93 -5.38 15.33
CA GLU A 75 -10.36 -4.28 14.44
C GLU A 75 -10.98 -3.12 15.24
N LYS A 76 -11.87 -3.42 16.20
CA LYS A 76 -12.48 -2.39 17.04
C LYS A 76 -11.45 -1.64 17.88
N SER A 77 -10.47 -2.35 18.44
CA SER A 77 -9.39 -1.71 19.23
C SER A 77 -8.49 -0.82 18.38
N LEU A 78 -8.31 -1.17 17.10
CA LEU A 78 -7.53 -0.38 16.14
C LEU A 78 -8.28 0.91 15.75
N TYR A 79 -9.60 0.81 15.51
CA TYR A 79 -10.46 1.97 15.28
C TYR A 79 -10.52 2.94 16.47
N GLU A 80 -10.61 2.42 17.70
CA GLU A 80 -10.59 3.25 18.92
C GLU A 80 -9.23 3.94 19.11
N ALA A 81 -8.12 3.25 18.80
CA ALA A 81 -6.78 3.83 18.87
C ALA A 81 -6.58 4.95 17.82
N GLU A 82 -7.08 4.77 16.59
CA GLU A 82 -7.03 5.82 15.55
C GLU A 82 -7.84 7.06 15.96
N GLN A 83 -9.05 6.90 16.52
CA GLN A 83 -9.85 8.02 17.02
C GLN A 83 -9.17 8.76 18.18
N MET A 84 -8.51 8.05 19.10
CA MET A 84 -7.77 8.70 20.18
C MET A 84 -6.61 9.54 19.65
N VAL A 85 -5.89 9.06 18.64
CA VAL A 85 -4.82 9.83 18.00
C VAL A 85 -5.39 11.05 17.26
N GLU A 86 -6.47 10.90 16.50
CA GLU A 86 -7.12 12.04 15.82
C GLU A 86 -7.62 13.08 16.82
N SER A 87 -8.28 12.66 17.90
CA SER A 87 -8.77 13.59 18.94
C SER A 87 -7.65 14.35 19.64
N ASN A 88 -6.48 13.72 19.85
CA ASN A 88 -5.31 14.39 20.42
C ASN A 88 -4.61 15.31 19.41
N LEU A 89 -4.62 14.96 18.12
CA LEU A 89 -4.00 15.76 17.07
C LEU A 89 -4.83 17.00 16.72
N PHE A 90 -6.16 16.90 16.78
CA PHE A 90 -7.09 17.97 16.37
C PHE A 90 -7.83 18.65 17.54
N GLY A 91 -7.82 18.08 18.75
CA GLY A 91 -8.47 18.64 19.94
C GLY A 91 -7.67 19.72 20.67
N GLY A 92 -6.41 19.97 20.27
CA GLY A 92 -5.49 20.89 20.94
C GLY A 92 -5.70 22.38 20.72
N GLY A 93 -6.75 22.83 20.03
CA GLY A 93 -6.97 24.27 19.92
C GLY A 93 -8.13 24.73 19.06
N VAL A 94 -9.36 24.66 19.59
CA VAL A 94 -10.30 25.79 19.58
C VAL A 94 -11.25 25.63 20.77
N HIS A 95 -11.01 26.39 21.84
CA HIS A 95 -12.03 26.66 22.85
C HIS A 95 -13.20 27.41 22.19
N GLU A 96 -14.32 26.70 22.02
CA GLU A 96 -15.61 27.09 22.58
C GLU A 96 -15.93 28.60 22.66
N THR A 97 -16.76 29.06 21.72
CA THR A 97 -17.88 29.95 22.07
C THR A 97 -19.16 29.19 21.80
N ALA A 98 -19.70 28.56 22.84
CA ALA A 98 -21.00 27.91 22.81
C ALA A 98 -22.08 28.96 22.51
N ALA A 99 -22.60 28.95 21.28
CA ALA A 99 -23.83 29.65 20.96
C ALA A 99 -25.01 28.95 21.65
N PRO A 100 -26.00 29.68 22.19
CA PRO A 100 -27.15 29.08 22.86
C PRO A 100 -27.95 28.18 21.88
N PRO A 101 -28.65 27.15 22.40
CA PRO A 101 -29.35 26.18 21.58
C PRO A 101 -30.48 26.90 20.81
N LYS A 102 -30.29 27.05 19.50
CA LYS A 102 -31.38 27.48 18.62
C LYS A 102 -32.35 26.31 18.49
N GLU A 103 -33.58 26.50 18.92
CA GLU A 103 -34.70 25.60 18.65
C GLU A 103 -34.75 25.31 17.14
N GLU A 104 -34.55 24.05 16.76
CA GLU A 104 -34.70 23.63 15.37
C GLU A 104 -36.18 23.72 14.97
N PRO A 105 -36.54 24.48 13.92
CA PRO A 105 -37.90 24.46 13.41
C PRO A 105 -38.25 23.07 12.89
N PRO A 106 -39.53 22.66 12.97
CA PRO A 106 -39.96 21.31 12.61
C PRO A 106 -39.53 20.96 11.19
N LYS A 107 -38.78 19.85 11.06
CA LYS A 107 -38.31 19.32 9.78
C LYS A 107 -39.47 19.24 8.78
N PRO A 108 -39.42 19.97 7.65
CA PRO A 108 -40.46 19.87 6.64
C PRO A 108 -40.44 18.45 6.07
N LYS A 109 -41.62 17.83 6.01
CA LYS A 109 -41.84 16.53 5.38
C LYS A 109 -41.33 16.61 3.93
N HIS A 110 -40.29 15.85 3.60
CA HIS A 110 -39.72 15.75 2.26
C HIS A 110 -40.80 15.33 1.25
N ARG A 111 -41.40 16.31 0.58
CA ARG A 111 -41.90 16.10 -0.78
C ARG A 111 -40.69 16.28 -1.68
N SER A 112 -40.45 15.32 -2.56
CA SER A 112 -39.49 15.45 -3.66
C SER A 112 -39.95 16.60 -4.56
N LEU A 113 -39.57 17.81 -4.18
CA LEU A 113 -39.79 19.00 -4.98
C LEU A 113 -38.78 18.91 -6.12
N ASP A 114 -39.31 18.89 -7.35
CA ASP A 114 -38.53 19.16 -8.55
C ASP A 114 -37.59 20.33 -8.26
N ALA A 115 -36.30 20.14 -8.56
CA ALA A 115 -35.29 21.15 -8.33
C ALA A 115 -35.76 22.47 -8.97
N SER A 116 -35.87 23.53 -8.16
CA SER A 116 -36.36 24.82 -8.63
C SER A 116 -35.52 25.28 -9.83
N SER A 117 -36.12 25.94 -10.83
CA SER A 117 -35.37 26.34 -12.03
C SER A 117 -34.15 27.22 -11.71
N ALA A 118 -34.18 27.92 -10.57
CA ALA A 118 -33.07 28.69 -10.03
C ALA A 118 -31.91 27.81 -9.52
N MET A 119 -32.18 26.61 -8.98
CA MET A 119 -31.14 25.64 -8.60
C MET A 119 -30.49 25.00 -9.84
N LEU A 120 -31.26 24.74 -10.90
CA LEU A 120 -30.73 24.22 -12.17
C LEU A 120 -29.86 25.25 -12.91
N GLN A 121 -30.05 26.54 -12.63
CA GLN A 121 -29.28 27.65 -13.21
C GLN A 121 -28.04 28.02 -12.39
N GLN A 122 -27.79 27.41 -11.22
CA GLN A 122 -26.51 27.63 -10.53
C GLN A 122 -25.38 27.05 -11.37
N ASP A 123 -24.37 27.89 -11.63
CA ASP A 123 -23.20 27.51 -12.41
C ASP A 123 -22.51 26.28 -11.80
N SER A 124 -22.57 25.16 -12.52
CA SER A 124 -21.95 23.88 -12.12
C SER A 124 -20.42 23.94 -12.04
N THR A 125 -19.83 25.08 -12.37
CA THR A 125 -18.38 25.33 -12.38
C THR A 125 -17.73 25.02 -11.04
N TRP A 126 -18.44 25.24 -9.93
CA TRP A 126 -17.96 24.89 -8.58
C TRP A 126 -17.85 23.37 -8.38
N VAL A 127 -18.91 22.65 -8.73
CA VAL A 127 -18.98 21.18 -8.58
C VAL A 127 -17.99 20.50 -9.52
N ASP A 128 -17.83 21.01 -10.74
CA ASP A 128 -16.86 20.51 -11.71
C ASP A 128 -15.41 20.84 -11.30
N GLY A 129 -15.20 21.99 -10.65
CA GLY A 129 -13.92 22.36 -10.04
C GLY A 129 -13.50 21.37 -8.95
N GLU A 130 -14.41 21.05 -8.03
CA GLU A 130 -14.15 20.10 -6.95
C GLU A 130 -13.85 18.68 -7.48
N LYS A 131 -14.59 18.22 -8.48
CA LYS A 131 -14.34 16.91 -9.12
C LYS A 131 -12.95 16.87 -9.77
N LYS A 132 -12.55 17.92 -10.49
CA LYS A 132 -11.21 18.02 -11.10
C LYS A 132 -10.12 18.06 -10.04
N LEU A 133 -10.32 18.82 -8.95
CA LEU A 133 -9.38 18.87 -7.84
C LEU A 133 -9.21 17.48 -7.18
N LYS A 134 -10.31 16.77 -6.91
CA LYS A 134 -10.25 15.41 -6.36
C LYS A 134 -9.53 14.44 -7.31
N GLN A 135 -9.74 14.55 -8.62
CA GLN A 135 -8.99 13.75 -9.59
C GLN A 135 -7.49 14.06 -9.57
N GLN A 136 -7.11 15.33 -9.49
CA GLN A 136 -5.71 15.74 -9.39
C GLN A 136 -5.06 15.29 -8.08
N LEU A 137 -5.78 15.37 -6.95
CA LEU A 137 -5.30 14.86 -5.66
C LEU A 137 -5.10 13.35 -5.67
N LYS A 138 -5.98 12.59 -6.33
CA LYS A 138 -5.79 11.14 -6.52
C LYS A 138 -4.54 10.83 -7.34
N LEU A 139 -4.30 11.57 -8.41
CA LEU A 139 -3.09 11.42 -9.22
C LEU A 139 -1.82 11.78 -8.43
N LEU A 140 -1.87 12.85 -7.64
CA LEU A 140 -0.76 13.26 -6.79
C LEU A 140 -0.47 12.22 -5.69
N ALA A 141 -1.51 11.71 -5.03
CA ALA A 141 -1.36 10.63 -4.04
C ALA A 141 -0.76 9.36 -4.66
N ALA A 142 -1.18 8.98 -5.87
CA ALA A 142 -0.58 7.84 -6.58
C ALA A 142 0.91 8.10 -6.92
N ARG A 143 1.28 9.32 -7.32
CA ARG A 143 2.67 9.71 -7.57
C ARG A 143 3.50 9.70 -6.28
N GLN A 144 2.96 10.21 -5.19
CA GLN A 144 3.61 10.19 -3.86
C GLN A 144 3.76 8.76 -3.33
N ALA A 145 2.77 7.89 -3.54
CA ALA A 145 2.89 6.46 -3.23
C ALA A 145 3.99 5.77 -4.06
N GLN A 146 4.25 6.25 -5.28
CA GLN A 146 5.39 5.86 -6.11
C GLN A 146 6.71 6.56 -5.71
N GLY A 147 6.71 7.39 -4.66
CA GLY A 147 7.87 8.17 -4.24
C GLY A 147 8.22 9.37 -5.13
N LYS A 148 7.43 9.63 -6.18
CA LYS A 148 7.60 10.80 -7.05
C LYS A 148 7.04 12.04 -6.35
N ASP A 149 7.73 13.18 -6.51
CA ASP A 149 7.32 14.50 -5.98
C ASP A 149 7.23 14.59 -4.45
N LEU A 150 7.86 13.67 -3.70
CA LEU A 150 7.98 13.78 -2.23
C LEU A 150 8.93 14.89 -1.75
N GLY A 151 9.55 15.65 -2.67
CA GLY A 151 10.43 16.79 -2.38
C GLY A 151 11.77 16.41 -1.73
N VAL A 152 11.82 15.28 -1.04
CA VAL A 152 13.02 14.65 -0.46
C VAL A 152 12.75 13.14 -0.46
N PRO A 153 13.57 12.30 -1.11
CA PRO A 153 13.45 10.87 -0.94
C PRO A 153 13.95 10.54 0.47
N ALA A 154 13.03 10.38 1.43
CA ALA A 154 13.39 10.11 2.83
C ALA A 154 14.26 8.86 2.97
N LEU A 155 14.12 7.88 2.06
CA LEU A 155 14.97 6.69 2.00
C LEU A 155 16.40 6.97 1.50
N THR A 156 16.60 7.83 0.48
CA THR A 156 17.95 8.02 -0.11
C THR A 156 18.88 8.75 0.84
N ARG A 157 18.35 9.57 1.76
CA ARG A 157 19.17 10.25 2.78
C ARG A 157 19.94 9.27 3.68
N TRP A 158 19.40 8.06 3.90
CA TRP A 158 19.99 7.07 4.81
C TRP A 158 20.59 5.88 4.07
N LEU A 159 20.01 5.45 2.93
CA LEU A 159 20.55 4.32 2.16
C LEU A 159 21.69 4.69 1.20
N GLY A 160 21.90 5.98 0.95
CA GLY A 160 22.87 6.49 -0.03
C GLY A 160 22.27 6.67 -1.43
N ASP A 161 23.06 7.25 -2.34
CA ASP A 161 22.63 7.56 -3.71
C ASP A 161 22.53 6.32 -4.62
N ASP A 162 23.04 5.17 -4.17
CA ASP A 162 23.17 3.93 -4.95
C ASP A 162 21.88 3.09 -4.99
N ILE A 163 20.98 3.27 -4.02
CA ILE A 163 19.74 2.50 -3.91
C ILE A 163 18.57 3.45 -4.16
N PRO A 164 17.83 3.30 -5.28
CA PRO A 164 16.68 4.15 -5.54
C PRO A 164 15.63 3.92 -4.44
N ALA A 165 14.89 4.97 -4.09
CA ALA A 165 13.85 4.88 -3.06
C ALA A 165 12.71 3.90 -3.41
N TRP A 166 12.59 3.49 -4.67
CA TRP A 166 11.62 2.50 -5.15
C TRP A 166 12.22 1.63 -6.27
N ALA A 167 11.64 0.45 -6.46
CA ALA A 167 11.91 -0.38 -7.62
C ALA A 167 11.47 0.38 -8.89
N GLY A 168 12.43 0.83 -9.69
CA GLY A 168 12.16 1.54 -10.94
C GLY A 168 11.44 0.67 -11.97
N GLU A 169 10.95 1.30 -13.04
CA GLU A 169 10.35 0.58 -14.16
C GLU A 169 11.40 -0.37 -14.79
N GLY A 170 11.13 -1.68 -14.76
CA GLY A 170 12.06 -2.72 -15.24
C GLY A 170 13.02 -3.29 -14.18
N VAL A 171 12.96 -2.81 -12.92
CA VAL A 171 13.68 -3.45 -11.80
C VAL A 171 12.73 -4.41 -11.10
N ASP A 172 13.16 -5.65 -10.90
CA ASP A 172 12.39 -6.61 -10.11
C ASP A 172 12.25 -6.15 -8.66
N VAL A 173 11.04 -6.26 -8.12
CA VAL A 173 10.71 -5.76 -6.79
C VAL A 173 11.49 -6.52 -5.72
N GLU A 174 11.72 -7.82 -5.92
CA GLU A 174 12.41 -8.64 -4.94
C GLU A 174 13.93 -8.42 -4.95
N ASP A 175 14.53 -8.22 -6.13
CA ASP A 175 15.94 -7.82 -6.22
C ASP A 175 16.20 -6.47 -5.56
N TRP A 176 15.29 -5.50 -5.74
CA TRP A 176 15.37 -4.21 -5.07
C TRP A 176 15.27 -4.38 -3.55
N LYS A 177 14.31 -5.17 -3.08
CA LYS A 177 14.10 -5.43 -1.65
C LYS A 177 15.31 -6.10 -1.00
N GLN A 178 15.93 -7.08 -1.67
CA GLN A 178 17.14 -7.72 -1.18
C GLN A 178 18.32 -6.73 -1.07
N LYS A 179 18.47 -5.80 -2.02
CA LYS A 179 19.50 -4.76 -1.94
C LYS A 179 19.27 -3.83 -0.76
N VAL A 180 18.03 -3.42 -0.53
CA VAL A 180 17.61 -2.59 0.60
C VAL A 180 17.91 -3.32 1.92
N ASP A 181 17.47 -4.57 2.06
CA ASP A 181 17.66 -5.37 3.27
C ASP A 181 19.15 -5.60 3.58
N ARG A 182 19.96 -5.87 2.54
CA ARG A 182 21.42 -6.00 2.68
C ARG A 182 22.05 -4.71 3.20
N ARG A 183 21.66 -3.55 2.64
CA ARG A 183 22.18 -2.25 3.09
C ARG A 183 21.80 -1.93 4.53
N TYR A 184 20.58 -2.29 4.93
CA TYR A 184 20.15 -2.18 6.33
C TYR A 184 20.91 -3.10 7.29
N ALA A 185 21.34 -4.28 6.83
CA ALA A 185 22.18 -5.17 7.62
C ALA A 185 23.58 -4.55 7.82
N GLU A 186 24.20 -4.04 6.76
CA GLU A 186 25.49 -3.34 6.82
C GLU A 186 25.43 -2.13 7.76
N MET A 187 24.41 -1.27 7.65
CA MET A 187 24.26 -0.10 8.55
C MET A 187 24.12 -0.50 10.02
N ARG A 188 23.46 -1.62 10.32
CA ARG A 188 23.36 -2.12 11.71
C ARG A 188 24.71 -2.56 12.26
N GLU A 189 25.57 -3.14 11.43
CA GLU A 189 26.93 -3.49 11.83
C GLU A 189 27.78 -2.25 12.09
N GLU A 190 27.68 -1.24 11.22
CA GLU A 190 28.34 0.06 11.40
C GLU A 190 27.87 0.76 12.68
N GLU A 191 26.57 0.75 12.96
CA GLU A 191 25.99 1.30 14.20
C GLU A 191 26.55 0.58 15.43
N ASN A 192 26.63 -0.75 15.40
CA ASN A 192 27.19 -1.53 16.50
C ASN A 192 28.67 -1.23 16.73
N GLN A 193 29.47 -1.10 15.67
CA GLN A 193 30.87 -0.69 15.78
C GLN A 193 31.01 0.72 16.33
N TRP A 194 30.15 1.65 15.91
CA TRP A 194 30.14 3.01 16.44
C TRP A 194 29.76 3.03 17.93
N ARG A 195 28.74 2.27 18.34
CA ARG A 195 28.34 2.12 19.75
C ARG A 195 29.49 1.58 20.61
N GLN A 196 30.25 0.60 20.11
CA GLN A 196 31.42 0.07 20.82
C GLN A 196 32.52 1.11 20.99
N LYS A 197 32.84 1.89 19.93
CA LYS A 197 33.83 2.98 20.00
C LYS A 197 33.42 4.07 20.99
N VAL A 198 32.14 4.44 21.00
CA VAL A 198 31.60 5.43 21.95
C VAL A 198 31.67 4.89 23.38
N ALA A 199 31.33 3.62 23.61
CA ALA A 199 31.43 3.01 24.94
C ALA A 199 32.87 3.02 25.46
N GLN A 200 33.85 2.63 24.63
CA GLN A 200 35.28 2.68 24.98
C GLN A 200 35.72 4.11 25.35
N PHE A 201 35.33 5.11 24.54
CA PHE A 201 35.66 6.52 24.80
C PHE A 201 35.07 7.04 26.12
N MET A 202 33.86 6.59 26.49
CA MET A 202 33.18 6.97 27.74
C MET A 202 33.76 6.27 28.97
N GLU A 203 34.36 5.08 28.82
CA GLU A 203 35.03 4.36 29.91
C GLU A 203 36.45 4.90 30.18
N GLU A 204 37.12 5.43 29.15
CA GLU A 204 38.46 6.03 29.26
C GLU A 204 38.46 7.48 29.80
N SER A 205 37.30 8.15 29.83
CA SER A 205 37.11 9.53 30.31
C SER A 205 36.69 9.60 31.78
#